data_AF-X1KYV0-F1
#
_entry.id   AF-X1KYV0-F1
#
_cell.length_a   1.000
_cell.length_b   1.000
_cell.length_c   1.000
_cell.angle_alpha   90.00
_cell.angle_beta   90.00
_cell.angle_gamma   90.00
#
_symmetry.space_group_name_H-M   'P 1'
#
loop_
_entity.id
_entity.type
_entity.pdbx_description
1 polymer ?
#
loop_
_entity_poly.entity_id
_entity_poly.type
_entity_poly.pdbx_seq_one_letter_code
_entity_poly.pdbx_strand_id
1 'polypeptide(L)'
;MEWQKWEALPEELQLLLKEALKAFCYNYYSFITYQDAIAMTYYADYGTEVFTVSDELQADIAKRTNELVALYCEEDPLYKEIFLNQQAFIKTFRAQSTLVQPKIYSIFD
;
A
#
# COMPACT_ATOMS: atom_id res chain seq x y z
N MET A 1 14.72 9.85 22.48
CA MET A 1 13.77 9.63 21.37
C MET A 1 14.57 9.32 20.11
N GLU A 2 14.10 8.43 19.24
CA GLU A 2 14.88 7.96 18.08
C GLU A 2 15.20 9.05 17.05
N TRP A 3 14.37 10.10 16.97
CA TRP A 3 14.60 11.26 16.08
C TRP A 3 15.88 12.05 16.43
N GLN A 4 16.27 12.09 17.71
CA GLN A 4 17.51 12.76 18.14
C GLN A 4 18.76 12.06 17.61
N LYS A 5 18.69 10.73 17.40
CA LYS A 5 19.80 9.96 16.80
C LYS A 5 19.92 10.24 15.31
N TRP A 6 18.79 10.43 14.63
CA TRP A 6 18.76 10.85 13.22
C TRP A 6 19.39 12.24 13.05
N GLU A 7 18.96 13.22 13.86
CA GLU A 7 19.51 14.59 13.79
C GLU A 7 20.99 14.68 14.14
N ALA A 8 21.49 13.78 15.00
CA ALA A 8 22.90 13.69 15.34
C ALA A 8 23.77 13.13 14.19
N LEU A 9 23.19 12.52 13.16
CA LEU A 9 23.95 12.06 12.00
C LEU A 9 24.40 13.25 11.15
N PRO A 10 25.67 13.29 10.70
CA PRO A 10 26.10 14.17 9.63
C PRO A 10 25.19 14.06 8.40
N GLU A 11 24.97 15.17 7.70
CA GLU A 11 24.07 15.26 6.55
C GLU A 11 24.39 14.22 5.46
N GLU A 12 25.67 13.95 5.21
CA GLU A 12 26.11 12.92 4.26
C GLU A 12 25.67 11.51 4.66
N LEU A 13 25.69 11.20 5.97
CA LEU A 13 25.24 9.90 6.48
C LEU A 13 23.70 9.80 6.49
N GLN A 14 23.02 10.91 6.74
CA GLN A 14 21.56 10.98 6.57
C GLN A 14 21.16 10.69 5.11
N LEU A 15 21.86 11.29 4.15
CA LEU A 15 21.63 11.05 2.73
C LEU A 15 21.93 9.60 2.34
N LEU A 16 23.08 9.07 2.76
CA LEU A 16 23.45 7.67 2.51
C LEU A 16 22.40 6.70 3.06
N LEU A 17 21.92 6.95 4.29
CA LEU A 17 20.89 6.11 4.90
C LEU A 17 19.57 6.18 4.12
N LYS A 18 19.14 7.36 3.68
CA LYS A 18 17.93 7.53 2.86
C LYS A 18 18.04 6.75 1.55
N GLU A 19 19.16 6.83 0.85
CA GLU A 19 19.36 6.11 -0.42
C GLU A 19 19.47 4.59 -0.22
N ALA A 20 20.16 4.15 0.83
CA ALA A 20 20.22 2.74 1.20
C ALA A 20 18.83 2.17 1.52
N LEU A 21 18.00 2.91 2.26
CA LEU A 21 16.63 2.51 2.58
C LEU A 21 15.76 2.43 1.31
N LYS A 22 15.87 3.38 0.38
CA LYS A 22 15.16 3.32 -0.91
C LYS A 22 15.54 2.05 -1.67
N ALA A 23 16.84 1.79 -1.83
CA ALA A 23 17.32 0.60 -2.52
C ALA A 23 16.87 -0.69 -1.83
N PHE A 24 16.92 -0.73 -0.50
CA PHE A 24 16.42 -1.84 0.29
C PHE A 24 14.92 -2.08 0.05
N CYS A 25 14.08 -1.05 0.08
CA CYS A 25 12.64 -1.18 -0.14
C CYS A 25 12.33 -1.79 -1.51
N TYR A 26 13.03 -1.34 -2.58
CA TYR A 26 12.86 -1.93 -3.91
C TYR A 26 13.32 -3.39 -3.97
N ASN A 27 14.51 -3.70 -3.42
CA ASN A 27 15.03 -5.06 -3.41
C ASN A 27 14.14 -6.00 -2.60
N TYR A 28 13.66 -5.55 -1.45
CA TYR A 28 12.78 -6.32 -0.59
C TYR A 28 11.43 -6.57 -1.26
N TYR A 29 10.86 -5.57 -1.94
CA TYR A 29 9.64 -5.75 -2.74
C TYR A 29 9.80 -6.82 -3.83
N SER A 30 10.91 -6.82 -4.56
CA SER A 30 11.19 -7.86 -5.56
C SER A 30 11.39 -9.23 -4.92
N PHE A 31 12.08 -9.29 -3.77
CA PHE A 31 12.30 -10.52 -3.02
C PHE A 31 10.98 -11.14 -2.55
N ILE A 32 10.11 -10.37 -1.88
CA ILE A 32 8.82 -10.89 -1.40
C ILE A 32 7.92 -11.32 -2.57
N THR A 33 7.90 -10.57 -3.67
CA THR A 33 7.11 -10.93 -4.85
C THR A 33 7.54 -12.28 -5.43
N TYR A 34 8.84 -12.57 -5.46
CA TYR A 34 9.37 -13.85 -5.90
C TYR A 34 9.03 -14.98 -4.92
N GLN A 35 9.18 -14.74 -3.62
CA GLN A 35 8.85 -15.74 -2.60
C GLN A 35 7.35 -16.07 -2.58
N ASP A 36 6.48 -15.06 -2.76
CA ASP A 36 5.04 -15.25 -2.86
C ASP A 36 4.70 -16.12 -4.09
N ALA A 37 5.34 -15.91 -5.23
CA ALA A 37 5.12 -16.74 -6.42
C ALA A 37 5.51 -18.22 -6.19
N ILE A 38 6.61 -18.46 -5.47
CA ILE A 38 7.00 -19.81 -5.04
C ILE A 38 5.94 -20.39 -4.09
N ALA A 39 5.55 -19.63 -3.07
CA ALA A 39 4.59 -20.07 -2.05
C ALA A 39 3.22 -20.41 -2.66
N MET A 40 2.74 -19.61 -3.61
CA MET A 40 1.49 -19.88 -4.33
C MET A 40 1.52 -21.20 -5.09
N THR A 41 2.68 -21.59 -5.63
CA THR A 41 2.87 -22.91 -6.27
C THR A 41 2.73 -24.02 -5.24
N TYR A 42 3.35 -23.88 -4.06
CA TYR A 42 3.22 -24.87 -2.98
C TYR A 42 1.78 -25.00 -2.46
N TYR A 43 1.05 -23.89 -2.33
CA TYR A 43 -0.36 -23.94 -1.93
C TYR A 43 -1.21 -24.68 -2.97
N ALA A 44 -0.97 -24.45 -4.26
CA ALA A 44 -1.65 -25.16 -5.34
C ALA A 44 -1.33 -26.66 -5.31
N ASP A 45 -0.05 -27.04 -5.17
CA ASP A 45 0.38 -28.45 -5.09
C ASP A 45 -0.18 -29.18 -3.85
N TYR A 46 -0.36 -28.45 -2.75
CA TYR A 46 -1.00 -28.96 -1.54
C TYR A 46 -2.52 -29.16 -1.69
N GLY A 47 -3.14 -28.60 -2.75
CA GLY A 47 -4.58 -28.65 -2.99
C GLY A 47 -5.36 -27.52 -2.33
N THR A 48 -4.72 -26.38 -2.07
CA THR A 48 -5.40 -25.17 -1.56
C THR A 48 -6.24 -24.53 -2.66
N GLU A 49 -7.52 -24.29 -2.39
CA GLU A 49 -8.41 -23.61 -3.32
C GLU A 49 -8.32 -22.09 -3.18
N VAL A 50 -7.96 -21.42 -4.28
CA VAL A 50 -7.97 -19.96 -4.40
C VAL A 50 -9.25 -19.54 -5.09
N PHE A 51 -10.00 -18.63 -4.47
CA PHE A 51 -11.23 -18.09 -5.03
C PHE A 51 -11.24 -16.56 -4.95
N THR A 52 -12.04 -15.96 -5.81
CA THR A 52 -12.30 -14.52 -5.81
C THR A 52 -13.69 -14.28 -5.25
N VAL A 53 -13.82 -13.34 -4.32
CA VAL A 53 -15.12 -12.88 -3.82
C VAL A 53 -15.90 -12.12 -4.89
N SER A 54 -17.23 -12.06 -4.78
CA SER A 54 -18.06 -11.37 -5.77
C SER A 54 -17.75 -9.87 -5.84
N ASP A 55 -17.95 -9.27 -7.02
CA ASP A 55 -17.84 -7.81 -7.22
C ASP A 55 -18.72 -7.03 -6.24
N GLU A 56 -19.92 -7.53 -5.94
CA GLU A 56 -20.83 -6.93 -4.97
C GLU A 56 -20.21 -6.90 -3.57
N LEU A 57 -19.60 -8.01 -3.13
CA LEU A 57 -18.93 -8.07 -1.83
C LEU A 57 -17.69 -7.17 -1.81
N GLN A 58 -16.90 -7.13 -2.88
CA GLN A 58 -15.75 -6.23 -2.99
C GLN A 58 -16.17 -4.75 -2.90
N ALA A 59 -17.24 -4.37 -3.59
CA ALA A 59 -17.78 -3.02 -3.55
C ALA A 59 -18.36 -2.66 -2.17
N ASP A 60 -19.05 -3.59 -1.50
CA ASP A 60 -19.57 -3.36 -0.14
C ASP A 60 -18.44 -3.18 0.88
N ILE A 61 -17.36 -3.98 0.78
CA ILE A 61 -16.15 -3.79 1.60
C ILE A 61 -15.58 -2.39 1.38
N ALA A 62 -15.35 -1.99 0.12
CA ALA A 62 -14.81 -0.66 -0.20
C ALA A 62 -15.67 0.47 0.37
N LYS A 63 -17.00 0.36 0.23
CA LYS A 63 -17.96 1.33 0.77
C LYS A 63 -17.86 1.43 2.29
N ARG A 64 -17.91 0.31 3.01
CA ARG A 64 -17.84 0.30 4.48
C ARG A 64 -16.51 0.82 5.01
N THR A 65 -15.41 0.51 4.31
CA THR A 65 -14.12 1.07 4.70
C THR A 65 -14.07 2.58 4.46
N ASN A 66 -14.68 3.10 3.39
CA ASN A 66 -14.82 4.55 3.20
C ASN A 66 -15.63 5.22 4.30
N GLU A 67 -16.72 4.60 4.76
CA GLU A 67 -17.50 5.08 5.91
C GLU A 67 -16.65 5.14 7.18
N LEU A 68 -15.84 4.10 7.44
CA LEU A 68 -14.93 4.07 8.58
C LEU A 68 -13.84 5.15 8.49
N VAL A 69 -13.24 5.34 7.31
CA VAL A 69 -12.23 6.37 7.08
C VAL A 69 -12.81 7.77 7.26
N ALA A 70 -14.07 7.99 6.87
CA ALA A 70 -14.75 9.26 7.10
C ALA A 70 -14.85 9.60 8.60
N LEU A 71 -15.17 8.61 9.44
CA LEU A 71 -15.17 8.77 10.90
C LEU A 71 -13.78 9.17 11.42
N TYR A 72 -12.72 8.50 10.97
CA TYR A 72 -11.34 8.86 11.38
C TYR A 72 -10.91 10.23 10.87
N CYS A 73 -11.38 10.66 9.70
CA CYS A 73 -11.15 12.01 9.20
C CYS A 73 -11.88 13.09 10.01
N GLU A 74 -12.99 12.77 10.65
CA GLU A 74 -13.70 13.67 11.57
C GLU A 74 -13.00 13.75 12.92
N GLU A 75 -12.45 12.64 13.41
CA GLU A 75 -11.76 12.55 14.70
C GLU A 75 -10.38 13.20 14.69
N ASP A 76 -9.61 13.08 13.60
CA ASP A 76 -8.23 13.57 13.51
C ASP A 76 -7.99 14.40 12.22
N PRO A 77 -7.82 15.73 12.34
CA PRO A 77 -7.52 16.60 11.21
C PRO A 77 -6.22 16.26 10.47
N LEU A 78 -5.19 15.75 11.16
CA LEU A 78 -3.93 15.34 10.53
C LEU A 78 -4.13 14.06 9.72
N TYR A 79 -4.89 13.11 10.26
CA TYR A 79 -5.28 11.91 9.53
C TYR A 79 -6.04 12.28 8.25
N LYS A 80 -7.01 13.21 8.34
CA LYS A 80 -7.76 13.71 7.19
C LYS A 80 -6.85 14.30 6.11
N GLU A 81 -5.88 15.14 6.50
CA GLU A 81 -4.93 15.75 5.57
C GLU A 81 -4.12 14.68 4.81
N ILE A 82 -3.54 13.73 5.55
CA ILE A 82 -2.73 12.64 4.98
C ILE A 82 -3.58 11.77 4.06
N PHE A 83 -4.78 11.38 4.48
CA PHE A 83 -5.68 10.54 3.69
C PHE A 83 -6.10 11.22 2.38
N LEU A 84 -6.49 12.49 2.43
CA LEU A 84 -6.87 13.24 1.21
C LEU A 84 -5.69 13.39 0.25
N ASN A 85 -4.46 13.57 0.76
CA ASN A 85 -3.26 13.59 -0.07
C ASN A 85 -3.01 12.23 -0.76
N GLN A 86 -3.12 11.13 -0.03
CA GLN A 86 -3.00 9.78 -0.57
C GLN A 86 -4.06 9.47 -1.63
N GLN A 87 -5.33 9.82 -1.35
CA GLN A 87 -6.43 9.64 -2.28
C GLN A 87 -6.20 10.41 -3.58
N ALA A 88 -5.76 11.67 -3.49
CA ALA A 88 -5.45 12.48 -4.66
C ALA A 88 -4.31 11.86 -5.50
N PHE A 89 -3.23 11.42 -4.86
CA PHE A 89 -2.13 10.75 -5.54
C PHE A 89 -2.57 9.46 -6.24
N ILE A 90 -3.31 8.59 -5.55
CA ILE A 90 -3.77 7.31 -6.10
C ILE A 90 -4.70 7.52 -7.28
N LYS A 91 -5.60 8.50 -7.21
CA LYS A 91 -6.49 8.84 -8.33
C LYS A 91 -5.70 9.26 -9.56
N THR A 92 -4.66 10.09 -9.40
CA THR A 92 -3.77 10.48 -10.51
C THR A 92 -2.97 9.30 -11.05
N PHE A 93 -2.36 8.50 -10.18
CA PHE A 93 -1.55 7.35 -10.55
C PHE A 93 -2.38 6.28 -11.29
N ARG A 94 -3.60 6.02 -10.81
CA ARG A 94 -4.50 5.02 -11.38
C ARG A 94 -5.25 5.45 -12.62
N ALA A 95 -5.35 6.75 -12.89
CA ALA A 95 -5.91 7.23 -14.16
C ALA A 95 -5.20 6.61 -15.36
N GLN A 96 -3.90 6.31 -15.24
CA GLN A 96 -3.15 5.57 -16.24
C GLN A 96 -3.29 4.05 -16.09
N SER A 97 -3.20 3.50 -14.87
CA SER A 97 -3.16 2.04 -14.67
C SER A 97 -4.50 1.34 -14.91
N THR A 98 -5.63 2.00 -14.65
CA THR A 98 -6.98 1.45 -14.91
C THR A 98 -7.28 1.22 -16.39
N LEU A 99 -6.49 1.82 -17.30
CA LEU A 99 -6.59 1.55 -18.74
C LEU A 99 -5.93 0.23 -19.15
N VAL A 100 -4.97 -0.27 -18.36
CA VAL A 100 -4.09 -1.39 -18.74
C VAL A 100 -4.05 -2.52 -17.71
N GLN A 101 -4.79 -2.38 -16.59
CA GLN A 101 -4.89 -3.36 -15.52
C GLN A 101 -6.36 -3.75 -15.27
N PRO A 102 -6.62 -4.94 -14.70
CA PRO A 102 -7.97 -5.37 -14.34
C PRO A 102 -8.68 -4.34 -13.43
N LYS A 103 -10.01 -4.31 -13.51
CA LYS A 103 -10.83 -3.46 -12.65
C LYS A 103 -10.63 -3.89 -11.18
N ILE A 104 -10.29 -2.93 -10.32
CA ILE A 104 -10.07 -3.12 -8.89
C ILE A 104 -11.11 -2.26 -8.16
N TYR A 105 -11.72 -2.77 -7.08
CA TYR A 105 -12.53 -1.99 -6.16
C TYR A 105 -11.70 -1.69 -4.90
N SER A 106 -11.65 -0.43 -4.48
CA SER A 106 -10.87 0.00 -3.33
C SER A 106 -11.39 1.30 -2.72
N ILE A 107 -10.85 1.64 -1.55
CA ILE A 107 -11.19 2.86 -0.78
C ILE A 107 -10.73 4.17 -1.43
N PHE A 108 -10.04 4.08 -2.57
CA PHE A 108 -9.52 5.23 -3.29
C PHE A 108 -10.22 5.46 -4.63
N ASP A 109 -11.23 4.64 -4.94
CA ASP A 109 -12.08 4.77 -6.12
C ASP A 109 -13.34 5.61 -5.84
#